data_AF-A0AA38TY28-F1
#
_entry.id   AF-A0AA38TY28-F1
#
_cell.length_a   1.000
_cell.length_b   1.000
_cell.length_c   1.000
_cell.angle_alpha   90.00
_cell.angle_beta   90.00
_cell.angle_gamma   90.00
#
_symmetry.space_group_name_H-M   'P 1'
#
loop_
_entity.id
_entity.type
_entity.pdbx_description
1 polymer ?
#
loop_
_entity_poly.entity_id
_entity_poly.type
_entity_poly.pdbx_seq_one_letter_code
_entity_poly.pdbx_strand_id
1 'polypeptide(L)'
;MDSQTGPGLAPCLNYSPPELSEPRPDFDTKSLRKLLDGQSIDFIDHMLDLMLRSNLFCPRERGGKVFVSPDYNQSMEEQREMTMKRVDYLREKGAFDGWFSKKGDDGELWRFAVCETLTIFDHSLAIKVGVHFFLWYAKNPSLYSNLDYLSRKKLSLRS
;
A
#
# COMPACT_ATOMS: atom_id res chain seq x y z
N MET A 1 -44.38 -22.06 3.60
CA MET A 1 -44.79 -21.06 2.60
C MET A 1 -44.51 -19.70 3.22
N ASP A 2 -43.49 -18.92 2.88
CA ASP A 2 -42.46 -18.99 1.84
C ASP A 2 -41.19 -18.34 2.40
N SER A 3 -40.06 -19.05 2.36
CA SER A 3 -38.75 -18.47 2.63
C SER A 3 -38.19 -17.94 1.30
N GLN A 4 -38.04 -16.62 1.22
CA GLN A 4 -37.52 -15.92 0.05
C GLN A 4 -36.08 -16.34 -0.26
N THR A 5 -35.93 -17.23 -1.23
CA THR A 5 -34.70 -17.45 -1.99
C THR A 5 -34.46 -16.24 -2.89
N GLY A 6 -33.51 -15.39 -2.52
CA GLY A 6 -32.92 -14.41 -3.45
C GLY A 6 -32.21 -15.12 -4.61
N PRO A 7 -32.02 -14.47 -5.77
CA PRO A 7 -31.38 -15.09 -6.93
C PRO A 7 -29.96 -15.50 -6.53
N GLY A 8 -29.67 -16.80 -6.61
CA GLY A 8 -28.34 -17.32 -6.34
C GLY A 8 -27.31 -16.58 -7.18
N LEU A 9 -26.24 -16.10 -6.53
CA LEU A 9 -25.08 -15.53 -7.21
C LEU A 9 -24.70 -16.48 -8.35
N ALA A 10 -24.58 -15.94 -9.57
CA ALA A 10 -24.22 -16.73 -10.73
C ALA A 10 -22.95 -17.54 -10.41
N PRO A 11 -22.88 -18.85 -10.69
CA PRO A 11 -21.76 -19.70 -10.30
C PRO A 11 -20.40 -19.17 -10.78
N CYS A 12 -20.39 -18.43 -11.89
CA CYS A 12 -19.22 -17.79 -12.49
C CYS A 12 -18.72 -16.52 -11.78
N LEU A 13 -19.43 -16.03 -10.75
CA LEU A 13 -19.02 -14.86 -9.95
C LEU A 13 -18.53 -15.23 -8.54
N ASN A 14 -18.46 -16.53 -8.23
CA ASN A 14 -17.94 -16.99 -6.95
C ASN A 14 -16.43 -17.18 -7.02
N TYR A 15 -15.71 -16.56 -6.11
CA TYR A 15 -14.27 -16.78 -5.94
C TYR A 15 -14.04 -18.15 -5.31
N SER A 16 -13.36 -19.04 -6.03
CA SER A 16 -12.76 -20.25 -5.47
C SER A 16 -11.26 -20.03 -5.32
N PRO A 17 -10.70 -20.19 -4.10
CA PRO A 17 -9.25 -20.14 -3.92
C PRO A 17 -8.53 -21.15 -4.83
N PRO A 18 -7.41 -20.77 -5.47
CA PRO A 18 -6.64 -21.68 -6.31
C PRO A 18 -6.11 -22.88 -5.54
N GLU A 19 -5.94 -22.77 -4.22
CA GLU A 19 -5.52 -23.89 -3.36
C GLU A 19 -6.53 -25.05 -3.31
N LEU A 20 -7.76 -24.84 -3.78
CA LEU A 20 -8.79 -25.88 -3.87
C LEU A 20 -8.76 -26.65 -5.20
N SER A 21 -8.24 -26.06 -6.27
CA SER A 21 -8.24 -26.64 -7.62
C SER A 21 -6.85 -27.09 -8.08
N GLU A 22 -5.80 -26.38 -7.65
CA GLU A 22 -4.44 -26.61 -8.10
C GLU A 22 -3.65 -27.47 -7.11
N PRO A 23 -2.76 -28.34 -7.61
CA PRO A 23 -1.81 -29.04 -6.75
C PRO A 23 -0.88 -28.04 -6.06
N ARG A 24 -0.30 -28.44 -4.92
CA ARG A 24 0.71 -27.62 -4.24
C ARG A 24 1.92 -27.44 -5.16
N PRO A 25 2.55 -26.25 -5.16
CA PRO A 25 3.76 -26.03 -5.93
C PRO A 25 4.88 -27.01 -5.54
N ASP A 26 5.65 -27.47 -6.53
CA ASP A 26 6.82 -28.34 -6.33
C ASP A 26 8.06 -27.59 -5.79
N PHE A 27 7.91 -26.29 -5.49
CA PHE A 27 8.97 -25.43 -4.96
C PHE A 27 8.50 -24.73 -3.68
N ASP A 28 9.47 -24.34 -2.83
CA ASP A 28 9.18 -23.54 -1.64
C ASP A 28 8.82 -22.10 -2.03
N THR A 29 7.57 -21.72 -1.77
CA THR A 29 7.03 -20.40 -2.08
C THR A 29 7.72 -19.29 -1.29
N LYS A 30 8.24 -19.58 -0.09
CA LYS A 30 8.98 -18.61 0.73
C LYS A 30 10.34 -18.29 0.11
N SER A 31 11.04 -19.32 -0.37
CA SER A 31 12.30 -19.15 -1.12
C SER A 31 12.09 -18.37 -2.42
N LEU A 32 11.01 -18.63 -3.15
CA LEU A 32 10.68 -17.84 -4.35
C LEU A 32 10.41 -16.37 -4.00
N ARG A 33 9.61 -16.09 -2.95
CA ARG A 33 9.38 -14.71 -2.47
C ARG A 33 10.71 -14.02 -2.14
N LYS A 34 11.60 -14.70 -1.41
CA LYS A 34 12.94 -14.18 -1.09
C LYS A 34 13.77 -13.85 -2.32
N LEU A 35 13.64 -14.65 -3.38
CA LEU A 35 14.30 -14.39 -4.65
C LEU A 35 13.72 -13.17 -5.38
N LEU A 36 12.39 -13.01 -5.40
CA LEU A 36 11.71 -11.94 -6.12
C LEU A 36 11.84 -10.58 -5.43
N ASP A 37 11.65 -10.53 -4.12
CA ASP A 37 11.52 -9.27 -3.36
C ASP A 37 12.79 -8.90 -2.58
N GLY A 38 13.73 -9.83 -2.46
CA GLY A 38 15.04 -9.60 -1.87
C GLY A 38 15.00 -8.99 -0.47
N GLN A 39 15.69 -7.86 -0.29
CA GLN A 39 15.78 -7.14 0.99
C GLN A 39 14.54 -6.30 1.31
N SER A 40 13.59 -6.18 0.38
CA SER A 40 12.40 -5.32 0.54
C SER A 40 11.22 -6.04 1.21
N ILE A 41 11.31 -7.35 1.45
CA ILE A 41 10.19 -8.18 1.97
C ILE A 41 9.56 -7.56 3.22
N ASP A 42 10.37 -7.29 4.24
CA ASP A 42 9.85 -6.81 5.52
C ASP A 42 9.09 -5.49 5.37
N PHE A 43 9.54 -4.63 4.45
CA PHE A 43 8.88 -3.37 4.15
C PHE A 43 7.60 -3.54 3.33
N ILE A 44 7.60 -4.43 2.34
CA ILE A 44 6.41 -4.73 1.55
C ILE A 44 5.33 -5.34 2.45
N ASP A 45 5.71 -6.31 3.29
CA ASP A 45 4.79 -6.95 4.23
C ASP A 45 4.23 -5.94 5.25
N HIS A 46 5.07 -5.04 5.75
CA HIS A 46 4.62 -3.94 6.62
C HIS A 46 3.62 -3.02 5.91
N MET A 47 3.90 -2.60 4.67
CA MET A 47 3.00 -1.74 3.89
C MET A 47 1.67 -2.43 3.60
N LEU A 48 1.70 -3.70 3.21
CA LEU A 48 0.50 -4.51 2.97
C LEU A 48 -0.34 -4.65 4.25
N ASP A 49 0.31 -4.91 5.39
CA ASP A 49 -0.35 -5.01 6.69
C ASP A 49 -1.03 -3.68 7.10
N LEU A 50 -0.37 -2.53 6.87
CA LEU A 50 -0.98 -1.22 7.10
C LEU A 50 -2.25 -1.00 6.28
N MET A 51 -2.26 -1.46 5.03
CA MET A 51 -3.43 -1.36 4.15
C MET A 51 -4.54 -2.33 4.58
N LEU A 52 -4.20 -3.58 4.88
CA LEU A 52 -5.16 -4.61 5.31
C LEU A 52 -5.90 -4.23 6.59
N ARG A 53 -5.26 -3.51 7.51
CA ARG A 53 -5.85 -3.12 8.81
C ARG A 53 -6.76 -1.89 8.76
N SER A 54 -6.83 -1.18 7.63
CA SER A 54 -7.56 0.08 7.54
C SER A 54 -8.70 0.01 6.54
N ASN A 55 -9.88 0.47 6.98
CA ASN A 55 -11.07 0.55 6.12
C ASN A 55 -10.90 1.55 4.96
N LEU A 56 -9.88 2.41 4.99
CA LEU A 56 -9.56 3.32 3.87
C LEU A 56 -9.16 2.55 2.59
N PHE A 57 -8.69 1.32 2.74
CA PHE A 57 -8.27 0.45 1.62
C PHE A 57 -9.33 -0.61 1.26
N CYS A 58 -10.55 -0.45 1.80
CA CYS A 58 -11.72 -1.26 1.49
C CYS A 58 -11.43 -2.77 1.56
N PRO A 59 -11.07 -3.32 2.73
CA PRO A 59 -10.81 -4.74 2.89
C PRO A 59 -12.07 -5.57 2.59
N ARG A 60 -11.90 -6.67 1.85
CA ARG A 60 -12.96 -7.60 1.44
C ARG A 60 -12.50 -9.02 1.72
N GLU A 61 -13.27 -9.75 2.52
CA GLU A 61 -13.02 -11.16 2.80
C GLU A 61 -13.61 -12.04 1.70
N ARG A 62 -12.79 -12.89 1.08
CA ARG A 62 -13.20 -13.89 0.10
C ARG A 62 -12.34 -15.15 0.23
N GLY A 63 -13.00 -16.30 0.35
CA GLY A 63 -12.31 -17.60 0.42
C GLY A 63 -11.30 -17.70 1.57
N GLY A 64 -11.61 -17.11 2.73
CA GLY A 64 -10.72 -17.11 3.91
C GLY A 64 -9.51 -16.19 3.81
N LYS A 65 -9.45 -15.31 2.80
CA LYS A 65 -8.41 -14.29 2.63
C LYS A 65 -9.01 -12.89 2.61
N VAL A 66 -8.25 -11.91 3.09
CA VAL A 66 -8.61 -10.49 3.01
C VAL A 66 -7.88 -9.86 1.83
N PHE A 67 -8.63 -9.25 0.92
CA PHE A 67 -8.11 -8.49 -0.21
C PHE A 67 -8.41 -7.01 0.01
N VAL A 68 -7.54 -6.14 -0.51
CA VAL A 68 -7.76 -4.69 -0.54
C VAL A 68 -7.80 -4.23 -1.98
N SER A 69 -8.71 -3.31 -2.29
CA SER A 69 -8.80 -2.68 -3.60
C SER A 69 -9.53 -1.34 -3.49
N PRO A 70 -9.32 -0.40 -4.42
CA PRO A 70 -10.16 0.80 -4.50
C PRO A 70 -11.64 0.44 -4.64
N ASP A 71 -12.52 1.31 -4.14
CA ASP A 71 -13.95 1.18 -4.38
C ASP A 71 -14.33 1.80 -5.73
N TYR A 72 -14.37 0.98 -6.77
CA TYR A 72 -14.67 1.41 -8.13
C TYR A 72 -16.09 1.96 -8.34
N ASN A 73 -16.95 1.97 -7.32
CA ASN A 73 -18.28 2.58 -7.39
C ASN A 73 -18.28 4.07 -6.97
N GLN A 74 -17.17 4.59 -6.46
CA GLN A 74 -17.03 5.99 -6.09
C GLN A 74 -16.82 6.90 -7.31
N SER A 75 -17.33 8.12 -7.23
CA SER A 75 -17.04 9.20 -8.18
C SER A 75 -15.56 9.59 -8.17
N MET A 76 -15.13 10.36 -9.17
CA MET A 76 -13.75 10.84 -9.27
C MET A 76 -13.37 11.76 -8.09
N GLU A 77 -14.29 12.61 -7.65
CA GLU A 77 -14.10 13.54 -6.53
C GLU A 77 -13.91 12.79 -5.21
N GLU A 78 -14.75 11.78 -4.96
CA GLU A 78 -14.64 10.92 -3.79
C GLU A 78 -13.32 10.12 -3.80
N GLN A 79 -12.90 9.60 -4.96
CA GLN A 79 -11.61 8.93 -5.09
C GLN A 79 -10.43 9.84 -4.79
N ARG A 80 -10.49 11.12 -5.20
CA ARG A 80 -9.46 12.12 -4.87
C ARG A 80 -9.40 12.39 -3.36
N GLU A 81 -10.55 12.52 -2.71
CA GLU A 81 -10.62 12.70 -1.26
C GLU A 81 -10.07 11.47 -0.52
N MET A 82 -10.47 10.28 -0.94
CA MET A 82 -9.98 9.02 -0.36
C MET A 82 -8.49 8.82 -0.58
N THR A 83 -7.96 9.22 -1.73
CA THR A 83 -6.51 9.21 -2.00
C THR A 83 -5.77 10.06 -0.97
N MET A 84 -6.23 11.28 -0.70
CA MET A 84 -5.61 12.14 0.31
C MET A 84 -5.70 11.55 1.72
N LYS A 85 -6.85 11.00 2.11
CA LYS A 85 -7.02 10.29 3.40
C LYS A 85 -6.06 9.12 3.55
N ARG A 86 -5.85 8.33 2.48
CA ARG A 86 -4.89 7.21 2.45
C ARG A 86 -3.46 7.71 2.62
N VAL A 87 -3.07 8.81 1.94
CA VAL A 87 -1.74 9.42 2.09
C VAL A 87 -1.53 9.91 3.54
N ASP A 88 -2.51 10.59 4.12
CA ASP A 88 -2.43 11.06 5.50
C ASP A 88 -2.30 9.90 6.50
N TYR A 89 -3.11 8.84 6.33
CA TYR A 89 -3.01 7.64 7.15
C TYR A 89 -1.63 6.97 7.06
N LEU A 90 -1.10 6.78 5.84
CA LEU A 90 0.22 6.18 5.65
C LEU A 90 1.32 7.02 6.30
N ARG A 91 1.24 8.35 6.18
CA ARG A 91 2.16 9.28 6.88
C ARG A 91 2.06 9.11 8.39
N GLU A 92 0.85 9.08 8.95
CA GLU A 92 0.64 8.92 10.40
C GLU A 92 1.15 7.59 10.95
N LYS A 93 1.17 6.55 10.11
CA LYS A 93 1.73 5.23 10.45
C LYS A 93 3.22 5.11 10.19
N GLY A 94 3.89 6.19 9.78
CA GLY A 94 5.34 6.20 9.56
C GLY A 94 5.79 5.50 8.28
N ALA A 95 4.88 5.27 7.31
CA ALA A 95 5.21 4.62 6.04
C ALA A 95 6.28 5.38 5.23
N PHE A 96 6.45 6.69 5.51
CA PHE A 96 7.42 7.56 4.85
C PHE A 96 8.57 7.99 5.80
N ASP A 97 8.70 7.35 6.96
CA ASP A 97 9.72 7.72 7.92
C ASP A 97 11.13 7.41 7.39
N GLY A 98 11.95 8.45 7.37
CA GLY A 98 13.28 8.38 6.79
C GLY A 98 13.32 8.49 5.26
N TRP A 99 12.20 8.88 4.61
CA TRP A 99 12.16 9.11 3.15
C TRP A 99 13.33 9.94 2.64
N PHE A 100 13.67 10.99 3.37
CA PHE A 100 14.69 11.97 2.99
C PHE A 100 16.06 11.74 3.66
N SER A 101 16.11 10.95 4.74
CA SER A 101 17.34 10.73 5.51
C SER A 101 18.08 9.45 5.11
N LYS A 102 17.37 8.42 4.65
CA LYS A 102 17.98 7.16 4.18
C LYS A 102 18.71 7.37 2.85
N LYS A 103 20.02 7.12 2.86
CA LYS A 103 20.93 7.24 1.72
C LYS A 103 21.43 5.87 1.27
N GLY A 104 21.98 5.82 0.05
CA GLY A 104 22.52 4.59 -0.54
C GLY A 104 21.43 3.71 -1.16
N ASP A 105 21.88 2.59 -1.73
CA ASP A 105 21.06 1.69 -2.55
C ASP A 105 19.88 1.12 -1.76
N ASP A 106 20.08 0.76 -0.49
CA ASP A 106 19.01 0.26 0.39
C ASP A 106 17.88 1.30 0.58
N GLY A 107 18.24 2.58 0.65
CA GLY A 107 17.28 3.67 0.75
C GLY A 107 16.47 3.83 -0.53
N GLU A 108 17.12 3.71 -1.70
CA GLU A 108 16.45 3.77 -3.00
C GLU A 108 15.53 2.57 -3.21
N LEU A 109 16.02 1.35 -2.97
CA LEU A 109 15.25 0.12 -3.10
C LEU A 109 14.02 0.11 -2.20
N TRP A 110 14.16 0.61 -0.97
CA TRP A 110 13.02 0.77 -0.07
C TRP A 110 11.98 1.77 -0.61
N ARG A 111 12.40 2.92 -1.14
CA ARG A 111 11.48 3.90 -1.76
C ARG A 111 10.75 3.29 -2.96
N PHE A 112 11.45 2.50 -3.78
CA PHE A 112 10.83 1.75 -4.88
C PHE A 112 9.80 0.74 -4.38
N ALA A 113 10.14 -0.04 -3.35
CA ALA A 113 9.24 -1.04 -2.78
C ALA A 113 7.95 -0.41 -2.23
N VAL A 114 8.04 0.76 -1.58
CA VAL A 114 6.86 1.51 -1.13
C VAL A 114 5.98 1.89 -2.33
N CYS A 115 6.56 2.47 -3.38
CA CYS A 115 5.80 2.90 -4.55
C CYS A 115 5.21 1.73 -5.35
N GLU A 116 5.92 0.62 -5.48
CA GLU A 116 5.42 -0.59 -6.13
C GLU A 116 4.23 -1.16 -5.35
N THR A 117 4.35 -1.25 -4.02
CA THR A 117 3.26 -1.71 -3.15
C THR A 117 2.01 -0.82 -3.28
N LEU A 118 2.19 0.50 -3.34
CA LEU A 118 1.09 1.43 -3.58
C LEU A 118 0.50 1.27 -4.98
N THR A 119 1.33 1.00 -6.00
CA THR A 119 0.90 0.84 -7.39
C THR A 119 0.06 -0.43 -7.57
N ILE A 120 0.41 -1.51 -6.87
CA ILE A 120 -0.37 -2.75 -6.86
C ILE A 120 -1.78 -2.52 -6.31
N PHE A 121 -1.92 -1.66 -5.29
CA PHE A 121 -3.22 -1.30 -4.75
C PHE A 121 -3.98 -0.32 -5.67
N ASP A 122 -3.38 0.84 -5.96
CA ASP A 122 -3.99 1.92 -6.75
C ASP A 122 -2.92 2.79 -7.42
N HIS A 123 -2.95 2.83 -8.75
CA HIS A 123 -2.05 3.66 -9.52
C HIS A 123 -2.20 5.16 -9.19
N SER A 124 -3.42 5.64 -8.91
CA SER A 124 -3.64 7.06 -8.59
C SER A 124 -2.97 7.46 -7.27
N LEU A 125 -3.08 6.62 -6.23
CA LEU A 125 -2.37 6.79 -4.98
C LEU A 125 -0.85 6.81 -5.18
N ALA A 126 -0.30 5.86 -5.95
CA ALA A 126 1.13 5.79 -6.23
C ALA A 126 1.65 7.05 -6.94
N ILE A 127 0.93 7.54 -7.96
CA ILE A 127 1.29 8.78 -8.65
C ILE A 127 1.20 9.98 -7.70
N LYS A 128 0.16 10.07 -6.87
CA LYS A 128 0.01 11.16 -5.91
C LYS A 128 1.18 11.24 -4.92
N VAL A 129 1.65 10.09 -4.43
CA VAL A 129 2.85 10.00 -3.59
C VAL A 129 4.11 10.32 -4.40
N GLY A 130 4.24 9.74 -5.60
CA GLY A 130 5.41 9.85 -6.46
C GLY A 130 5.71 11.28 -6.94
N VAL A 131 4.70 12.08 -7.28
CA VAL A 131 4.92 13.48 -7.70
C VAL A 131 5.56 14.32 -6.59
N HIS A 132 5.23 14.06 -5.32
CA HIS A 132 5.79 14.79 -4.19
C HIS A 132 7.19 14.31 -3.86
N PHE A 133 7.40 12.99 -3.82
CA PHE A 133 8.63 12.39 -3.32
C PHE A 133 9.73 12.18 -4.35
N PHE A 134 9.39 11.92 -5.62
CA PHE A 134 10.36 11.72 -6.70
C PHE A 134 10.53 12.95 -7.56
N LEU A 135 9.43 13.55 -8.05
CA LEU A 135 9.52 14.61 -9.06
C LEU A 135 9.80 15.98 -8.44
N TRP A 136 9.05 16.36 -7.42
CA TRP A 136 9.22 17.68 -6.79
C TRP A 136 10.49 17.77 -5.95
N TYR A 137 10.76 16.73 -5.15
CA TYR A 137 11.94 16.67 -4.28
C TYR A 137 13.24 16.60 -5.09
N ALA A 138 13.37 15.69 -6.07
CA ALA A 138 14.60 15.55 -6.86
C ALA A 138 15.00 16.84 -7.61
N LYS A 139 14.05 17.76 -7.84
CA LYS A 139 14.29 19.03 -8.51
C LYS A 139 14.67 20.18 -7.56
N ASN A 140 14.54 20.04 -6.23
CA ASN A 140 14.77 21.14 -5.28
C ASN A 140 15.61 20.78 -4.04
N PRO A 141 16.87 20.30 -4.18
CA PRO A 141 17.74 19.87 -3.07
C PRO A 141 17.96 20.88 -1.93
N SER A 142 17.78 22.17 -2.21
CA SER A 142 18.06 23.27 -1.28
C SER A 142 16.96 23.52 -0.24
N LEU A 143 15.74 22.98 -0.41
CA LEU A 143 14.64 23.13 0.56
C LEU A 143 14.81 22.26 1.83
N TYR A 144 15.84 21.41 1.84
CA TYR A 144 15.98 20.28 2.75
C TYR A 144 16.54 20.72 4.11
N SER A 145 17.51 21.64 4.08
CA SER A 145 18.08 22.24 5.29
C SER A 145 17.02 22.93 6.15
N ASN A 146 15.97 23.48 5.52
CA ASN A 146 14.89 24.18 6.22
C ASN A 146 13.81 23.25 6.78
N LEU A 147 13.40 22.19 6.06
CA LEU A 147 12.36 21.27 6.55
C LEU A 147 12.89 20.33 7.67
N ASP A 148 14.12 19.84 7.56
CA ASP A 148 14.76 19.08 8.63
C ASP A 148 15.02 19.92 9.89
N TYR A 149 15.25 21.22 9.73
CA TYR A 149 15.37 22.16 10.85
C TYR A 149 14.01 22.36 11.56
N LEU A 150 12.93 22.51 10.80
CA LEU A 150 11.58 22.69 11.34
C LEU A 150 11.03 21.42 11.99
N SER A 151 11.30 20.24 11.43
CA SER A 151 10.89 18.96 11.99
C SER A 151 11.61 18.65 13.32
N ARG A 152 12.92 18.94 13.39
CA ARG A 152 13.70 18.85 14.65
C ARG A 152 13.22 19.84 15.71
N LYS A 153 12.84 21.07 15.33
CA LYS A 153 12.25 22.04 16.27
C LYS A 153 10.90 21.57 16.83
N LYS A 154 10.04 20.95 16.02
CA LYS A 154 8.75 20.42 16.50
C LYS A 154 8.91 19.22 17.45
N LEU A 155 9.93 18.38 17.27
CA LEU A 155 10.25 17.29 18.19
C LEU A 155 10.84 17.81 19.51
N SER A 156 11.69 18.84 19.47
CA SER A 156 12.26 19.49 20.67
C SER A 156 11.25 20.29 21.50
N LEU A 157 10.12 20.69 20.92
CA LEU A 157 9.04 21.40 21.63
C LEU A 157 7.99 20.46 22.22
N ARG A 158 8.18 19.14 22.06
CA ARG A 158 7.28 18.08 22.57
C ARG A 158 7.96 17.16 23.59
N SER A 159 9.22 17.41 23.93
CA SER A 159 9.99 16.78 25.02
C SER A 159 10.05 17.70 26.24
#